data_AF-A0A5S4WAM9-F1
#
_entry.id   AF-A0A5S4WAM9-F1
#
_cell.length_a   1.000
_cell.length_b   1.000
_cell.length_c   1.000
_cell.angle_alpha   90.00
_cell.angle_beta   90.00
_cell.angle_gamma   90.00
#
_symmetry.space_group_name_H-M   'P 1'
#
loop_
_entity.id
_entity.type
_entity.pdbx_description
1 polymer ?
#
loop_
_entity_poly.entity_id
_entity_poly.type
_entity_poly.pdbx_seq_one_letter_code
_entity_poly.pdbx_strand_id
1 'polypeptide(L)'
;MDTLEDFLKQNFEAFQRPRSWYVKARDLFKSAGVLASEERALVLRYETALTVASEKLNKGDVEHAEIECDEPNVFSIFLLYGYALENGLKAIIVDRDPSLIGREKISEKISQHDLVSLAELASLAMSGSEQELLKWLTQVVVWKGRYNAPRRPDALGVFWALDHLTGSTFDACLEAIDGLFRRITAALPAAATERELSIGLQI
;
A
#
# COMPACT_ATOMS: atom_id res chain seq x y z
N MET A 1 23.79 -16.31 -27.67
CA MET A 1 23.04 -15.72 -26.55
C MET A 1 23.49 -16.53 -25.36
N ASP A 2 24.56 -16.11 -24.68
CA ASP A 2 25.47 -17.08 -24.05
C ASP A 2 25.32 -17.13 -22.52
N THR A 3 24.55 -16.22 -21.93
CA THR A 3 24.27 -16.22 -20.49
C THR A 3 22.84 -15.78 -20.16
N LEU A 4 22.33 -16.21 -19.00
CA LEU A 4 21.07 -15.71 -18.41
C LEU A 4 21.11 -14.18 -18.20
N GLU A 5 22.29 -13.63 -17.89
CA GLU A 5 22.47 -12.20 -17.69
C GLU A 5 22.21 -11.41 -18.98
N ASP A 6 22.69 -11.89 -20.12
CA ASP A 6 22.41 -11.27 -21.42
C ASP A 6 20.92 -11.31 -21.76
N PHE A 7 20.24 -12.41 -21.46
CA PHE A 7 18.79 -12.53 -21.63
C PHE A 7 18.04 -11.51 -20.75
N LEU A 8 18.40 -11.41 -19.46
CA LEU A 8 17.74 -10.49 -18.53
C LEU A 8 17.95 -9.03 -18.91
N LYS A 9 19.16 -8.65 -19.35
CA LYS A 9 19.45 -7.29 -19.85
C LYS A 9 18.66 -6.97 -21.12
N GLN A 10 18.60 -7.91 -22.08
CA GLN A 10 17.84 -7.72 -23.32
C GLN A 10 16.33 -7.59 -23.08
N ASN A 11 15.82 -8.23 -22.01
CA ASN A 11 14.39 -8.24 -21.67
C ASN A 11 14.01 -7.34 -20.49
N PHE A 12 14.93 -6.51 -19.97
CA PHE A 12 14.71 -5.68 -18.78
C PHE A 12 13.47 -4.78 -18.91
N GLU A 13 13.24 -4.22 -20.09
CA GLU A 13 12.07 -3.39 -20.40
C GLU A 13 10.75 -4.17 -20.31
N ALA A 14 10.74 -5.46 -20.68
CA ALA A 14 9.55 -6.30 -20.60
C ALA A 14 9.04 -6.46 -19.16
N PHE A 15 9.96 -6.50 -18.18
CA PHE A 15 9.61 -6.56 -16.75
C PHE A 15 9.07 -5.24 -16.19
N GLN A 16 9.17 -4.14 -16.95
CA GLN A 16 8.68 -2.82 -16.55
C GLN A 16 7.34 -2.46 -17.21
N ARG A 17 6.79 -3.33 -18.07
CA ARG A 17 5.52 -3.07 -18.74
C ARG A 17 4.36 -2.91 -17.74
N PRO A 18 3.28 -2.19 -18.10
CA PRO A 18 2.13 -1.93 -17.20
C PRO A 18 1.60 -3.20 -16.51
N ARG A 19 1.52 -4.29 -17.26
CA ARG A 19 1.13 -5.61 -16.75
C ARG A 19 1.96 -6.08 -15.55
N SER A 20 3.28 -5.92 -15.60
CA SER A 20 4.19 -6.38 -14.55
C SER A 20 3.93 -5.66 -13.23
N TRP A 21 3.75 -4.34 -13.31
CA TRP A 21 3.32 -3.51 -12.18
C TRP A 21 1.94 -3.92 -11.67
N TYR A 22 0.97 -4.09 -12.55
CA TYR A 22 -0.40 -4.47 -12.15
C TYR A 22 -0.48 -5.86 -11.50
N VAL A 23 0.25 -6.86 -12.02
CA VAL A 23 0.31 -8.20 -11.41
C VAL A 23 0.85 -8.09 -9.98
N LYS A 24 1.93 -7.33 -9.77
CA LYS A 24 2.46 -7.06 -8.44
C LYS A 24 1.42 -6.37 -7.54
N ALA A 25 0.75 -5.35 -8.06
CA ALA A 25 -0.30 -4.61 -7.36
C ALA A 25 -1.42 -5.54 -6.88
N ARG A 26 -1.95 -6.36 -7.78
CA ARG A 26 -3.03 -7.32 -7.52
C ARG A 26 -2.64 -8.35 -6.47
N ASP A 27 -1.44 -8.90 -6.57
CA ASP A 27 -1.01 -9.97 -5.66
C ASP A 27 -0.80 -9.41 -4.25
N LEU A 28 -0.19 -8.22 -4.12
CA LEU A 28 -0.07 -7.51 -2.84
C LEU A 28 -1.44 -7.16 -2.24
N PHE A 29 -2.37 -6.66 -3.07
CA PHE A 29 -3.73 -6.33 -2.64
C PHE A 29 -4.45 -7.55 -2.08
N LYS A 30 -4.34 -8.70 -2.75
CA LYS A 30 -4.94 -9.96 -2.29
C LYS A 30 -4.30 -10.43 -0.98
N SER A 31 -2.97 -10.39 -0.88
CA SER A 31 -2.28 -10.75 0.37
C SER A 31 -2.70 -9.86 1.53
N ALA A 32 -2.80 -8.54 1.31
CA ALA A 32 -3.29 -7.60 2.30
C ALA A 32 -4.73 -7.92 2.74
N GLY A 33 -5.61 -8.25 1.78
CA GLY A 33 -7.00 -8.63 2.07
C GLY A 33 -7.15 -9.89 2.92
N VAL A 34 -6.29 -10.89 2.70
CA VAL A 34 -6.26 -12.09 3.57
C VAL A 34 -5.87 -11.69 5.00
N LEU A 35 -4.78 -10.96 5.17
CA LEU A 35 -4.35 -10.49 6.50
C LEU A 35 -5.44 -9.64 7.18
N ALA A 36 -6.04 -8.72 6.44
CA ALA A 36 -7.10 -7.86 6.97
C ALA A 36 -8.31 -8.67 7.46
N SER A 37 -8.69 -9.73 6.73
CA SER A 37 -9.81 -10.59 7.13
C SER A 37 -9.52 -11.38 8.41
N GLU A 38 -8.28 -11.86 8.58
CA GLU A 38 -7.86 -12.62 9.77
C GLU A 38 -7.71 -11.71 11.00
N GLU A 39 -7.18 -10.50 10.83
CA GLU A 39 -6.89 -9.56 11.92
C GLU A 39 -8.13 -8.79 12.41
N ARG A 40 -9.22 -8.75 11.62
CA ARG A 40 -10.38 -7.88 11.91
C ARG A 40 -10.99 -8.11 13.30
N ALA A 41 -11.09 -9.37 13.73
CA ALA A 41 -11.62 -9.69 15.05
C ALA A 41 -10.68 -9.22 16.18
N LEU A 42 -9.36 -9.29 15.95
CA LEU A 42 -8.36 -8.85 16.91
C LEU A 42 -8.34 -7.32 17.04
N VAL A 43 -8.51 -6.58 15.94
CA VAL A 43 -8.65 -5.10 15.97
C VAL A 43 -9.75 -4.66 16.94
N LEU A 44 -10.93 -5.27 16.88
CA LEU A 44 -12.06 -4.95 17.77
C LEU A 44 -11.78 -5.28 19.25
N ARG A 45 -11.09 -6.40 19.50
CA ARG A 45 -10.69 -6.80 20.85
C ARG A 45 -9.64 -5.85 21.41
N TYR A 46 -8.67 -5.46 20.59
CA TYR A 46 -7.62 -4.52 20.96
C TYR A 46 -8.21 -3.13 21.27
N GLU A 47 -9.13 -2.62 20.45
CA GLU A 47 -9.86 -1.36 20.72
C GLU A 47 -10.57 -1.39 22.08
N THR A 48 -11.23 -2.51 22.41
CA THR A 48 -11.90 -2.69 23.70
C THR A 48 -10.89 -2.69 24.85
N ALA A 49 -9.79 -3.44 24.73
CA ALA A 49 -8.73 -3.51 25.74
C ALA A 49 -8.04 -2.16 25.95
N LEU A 50 -7.76 -1.42 24.88
CA LEU A 50 -7.21 -0.08 24.92
C LEU A 50 -8.14 0.90 25.64
N THR A 51 -9.45 0.81 25.39
CA THR A 51 -10.46 1.64 26.07
C THR A 51 -10.44 1.38 27.57
N VAL A 52 -10.45 0.11 27.99
CA VAL A 52 -10.36 -0.29 29.41
C VAL A 52 -9.08 0.23 30.06
N ALA A 53 -7.93 0.07 29.40
CA ALA A 53 -6.65 0.57 29.90
C ALA A 53 -6.66 2.10 30.04
N SER A 54 -7.20 2.81 29.05
CA SER A 54 -7.31 4.27 29.06
C SER A 54 -8.22 4.79 30.18
N GLU A 55 -9.33 4.09 30.45
CA GLU A 55 -10.22 4.45 31.56
C GLU A 55 -9.56 4.29 32.93
N LYS A 56 -8.77 3.22 33.15
CA LYS A 56 -8.02 3.00 34.40
C LYS A 56 -7.04 4.17 34.66
N LEU A 57 -6.34 4.62 33.62
CA LEU A 57 -5.44 5.77 33.69
C LEU A 57 -6.20 7.07 34.01
N ASN A 58 -7.30 7.34 33.30
CA ASN A 58 -8.06 8.59 33.44
C ASN A 58 -8.74 8.73 34.81
N LYS A 59 -9.09 7.63 35.47
CA LYS A 59 -9.64 7.63 36.84
C LYS A 59 -8.56 7.90 37.90
N GLY A 60 -7.28 7.82 37.54
CA GLY A 60 -6.17 7.87 38.48
C GLY A 60 -6.07 6.60 39.35
N ASP A 61 -6.72 5.52 38.93
CA ASP A 61 -6.71 4.24 39.65
C ASP A 61 -5.30 3.61 39.65
N VAL A 62 -4.49 3.93 38.63
CA VAL A 62 -3.15 3.40 38.41
C VAL A 62 -2.24 4.43 37.74
N GLU A 63 -0.93 4.36 37.99
CA GLU A 63 0.08 5.15 37.25
C GLU A 63 0.35 4.58 35.84
N HIS A 64 0.15 3.27 35.67
CA HIS A 64 0.33 2.55 34.41
C HIS A 64 -0.81 1.55 34.21
N ALA A 65 -1.33 1.44 32.98
CA ALA A 65 -2.31 0.44 32.59
C ALA A 65 -1.80 -0.33 31.38
N GLU A 66 -1.81 -1.66 31.47
CA GLU A 66 -1.45 -2.55 30.37
C GLU A 66 -2.67 -2.80 29.48
N ILE A 67 -2.43 -2.94 28.17
CA ILE A 67 -3.44 -3.38 27.21
C ILE A 67 -3.43 -4.90 27.23
N GLU A 68 -4.43 -5.51 27.88
CA GLU A 68 -4.54 -6.96 28.05
C GLU A 68 -5.08 -7.63 26.75
N CYS A 69 -4.39 -7.45 25.63
CA CYS A 69 -4.70 -8.05 24.33
C CYS A 69 -3.45 -8.04 23.44
N ASP A 70 -3.32 -9.06 22.57
CA ASP A 70 -2.32 -9.03 21.51
C ASP A 70 -2.57 -7.85 20.56
N GLU A 71 -1.50 -7.21 20.09
CA GLU A 71 -1.55 -6.12 19.13
C GLU A 71 -1.88 -6.66 17.73
N PRO A 72 -2.88 -6.09 17.02
CA PRO A 72 -3.23 -6.54 15.68
C PRO A 72 -2.16 -6.13 14.66
N ASN A 73 -1.97 -6.93 13.62
CA ASN A 73 -0.99 -6.66 12.56
C ASN A 73 -1.47 -5.63 11.52
N VAL A 74 -2.00 -4.51 11.99
CA VAL A 74 -2.56 -3.40 11.20
C VAL A 74 -1.49 -2.80 10.28
N PHE A 75 -0.27 -2.65 10.78
CA PHE A 75 0.83 -2.06 10.01
C PHE A 75 1.11 -2.83 8.71
N SER A 76 1.30 -4.15 8.79
CA SER A 76 1.65 -4.96 7.60
C SER A 76 0.53 -4.95 6.57
N ILE A 77 -0.74 -4.95 7.03
CA ILE A 77 -1.92 -4.83 6.15
C ILE A 77 -1.83 -3.56 5.32
N PHE A 78 -1.69 -2.41 5.96
CA PHE A 78 -1.69 -1.12 5.26
C PHE A 78 -0.40 -0.87 4.47
N LEU A 79 0.73 -1.46 4.87
CA LEU A 79 1.95 -1.45 4.07
C LEU A 79 1.74 -2.16 2.73
N LEU A 80 1.16 -3.36 2.76
CA LEU A 80 0.90 -4.14 1.55
C LEU A 80 -0.15 -3.46 0.66
N TYR A 81 -1.20 -2.89 1.24
CA TYR A 81 -2.15 -2.07 0.47
C TYR A 81 -1.50 -0.82 -0.13
N GLY A 82 -0.65 -0.12 0.62
CA GLY A 82 0.11 1.02 0.13
C GLY A 82 0.98 0.65 -1.07
N TYR A 83 1.74 -0.45 -0.98
CA TYR A 83 2.51 -0.96 -2.12
C TYR A 83 1.62 -1.42 -3.28
N ALA A 84 0.46 -2.00 -3.01
CA ALA A 84 -0.48 -2.39 -4.04
C ALA A 84 -0.97 -1.18 -4.84
N LEU A 85 -1.39 -0.11 -4.16
CA LEU A 85 -1.79 1.14 -4.79
C LEU A 85 -0.61 1.80 -5.53
N GLU A 86 0.58 1.83 -4.94
CA GLU A 86 1.79 2.36 -5.60
C GLU A 86 2.03 1.68 -6.95
N ASN A 87 2.04 0.34 -6.97
CA ASN A 87 2.28 -0.44 -8.18
C ASN A 87 1.13 -0.25 -9.20
N GLY A 88 -0.12 -0.19 -8.74
CA GLY A 88 -1.26 0.03 -9.61
C GLY A 88 -1.25 1.41 -10.28
N LEU A 89 -0.91 2.47 -9.53
CA LEU A 89 -0.74 3.81 -10.06
C LEU A 89 0.42 3.89 -11.05
N LYS A 90 1.57 3.26 -10.74
CA LYS A 90 2.71 3.17 -11.66
C LYS A 90 2.34 2.41 -12.94
N ALA A 91 1.52 1.37 -12.86
CA ALA A 91 1.01 0.68 -14.04
C ALA A 91 0.26 1.65 -14.98
N ILE A 92 -0.62 2.50 -14.44
CA ILE A 92 -1.37 3.50 -15.24
C ILE A 92 -0.41 4.53 -15.84
N ILE A 93 0.56 5.02 -15.08
CA ILE A 93 1.50 6.03 -15.55
C ILE A 93 2.34 5.47 -16.72
N VAL A 94 2.88 4.26 -16.59
CA VAL A 94 3.67 3.61 -17.66
C VAL A 94 2.82 3.29 -18.87
N ASP A 95 1.54 2.93 -18.68
CA ASP A 95 0.63 2.67 -19.79
C ASP A 95 0.40 3.92 -20.65
N ARG A 96 0.24 5.08 -19.98
CA ARG A 96 0.00 6.36 -20.65
C ARG A 96 1.27 6.98 -21.22
N ASP A 97 2.42 6.74 -20.61
CA ASP A 97 3.72 7.20 -21.09
C ASP A 97 4.77 6.07 -21.04
N PRO A 98 4.82 5.23 -22.09
CA PRO A 98 5.80 4.14 -22.18
C PRO A 98 7.26 4.61 -22.24
N SER A 99 7.53 5.91 -22.47
CA SER A 99 8.90 6.44 -22.48
C SER A 99 9.57 6.45 -21.09
N LEU A 100 8.78 6.20 -20.03
CA LEU A 100 9.24 6.16 -18.65
C LEU A 100 9.94 4.85 -18.26
N ILE A 101 9.91 3.85 -19.15
CA ILE A 101 10.59 2.57 -19.00
C ILE A 101 11.60 2.40 -20.14
N GLY A 102 12.59 1.54 -19.95
CA GLY A 102 13.57 1.29 -20.99
C GLY A 102 14.55 0.18 -20.65
N ARG A 103 15.53 -0.01 -21.54
CA ARG A 103 16.52 -1.10 -21.46
C ARG A 103 17.54 -0.97 -20.32
N GLU A 104 17.73 0.23 -19.79
CA GLU A 104 18.80 0.49 -18.81
C GLU A 104 18.27 0.94 -17.44
N LYS A 105 17.17 1.70 -17.40
CA LYS A 105 16.63 2.25 -16.15
C LYS A 105 15.15 2.56 -16.23
N ILE A 106 14.55 2.65 -15.06
CA ILE A 106 13.23 3.22 -14.81
C ILE A 106 13.38 4.74 -14.63
N SER A 107 12.44 5.53 -15.13
CA SER A 107 12.42 6.98 -14.94
C SER A 107 12.25 7.37 -13.46
N GLU A 108 12.96 8.42 -13.03
CA GLU A 108 12.85 8.97 -11.68
C GLU A 108 11.42 9.41 -11.35
N LYS A 109 10.65 9.85 -12.37
CA LYS A 109 9.24 10.26 -12.21
C LYS A 109 8.36 9.18 -11.59
N ILE A 110 8.66 7.91 -11.86
CA ILE A 110 7.92 6.74 -11.34
C ILE A 110 8.73 5.95 -10.30
N SER A 111 9.89 6.46 -9.90
CA SER A 111 10.71 5.86 -8.83
C SER A 111 10.36 6.40 -7.45
N GLN A 112 9.53 7.45 -7.36
CA GLN A 112 9.01 7.96 -6.11
C GLN A 112 7.98 7.03 -5.45
N HIS A 113 7.70 7.29 -4.16
CA HIS A 113 6.81 6.50 -3.29
C HIS A 113 5.64 7.33 -2.72
N ASP A 114 5.56 8.61 -3.08
CA ASP A 114 4.46 9.47 -2.64
C ASP A 114 3.19 9.14 -3.43
N LEU A 115 2.20 8.56 -2.75
CA LEU A 115 1.00 8.04 -3.42
C LEU A 115 0.10 9.15 -3.95
N VAL A 116 0.11 10.33 -3.33
CA VAL A 116 -0.66 11.49 -3.81
C VAL A 116 -0.09 11.96 -5.14
N SER A 117 1.22 12.18 -5.20
CA SER A 117 1.93 12.57 -6.42
C SER A 117 1.78 11.53 -7.53
N LEU A 118 1.80 10.24 -7.18
CA LEU A 118 1.55 9.17 -8.14
C LEU A 118 0.10 9.16 -8.65
N ALA A 119 -0.89 9.45 -7.81
CA ALA A 119 -2.28 9.56 -8.25
C ALA A 119 -2.50 10.74 -9.20
N GLU A 120 -1.84 11.87 -8.93
CA GLU A 120 -1.84 13.05 -9.81
C GLU A 120 -1.17 12.75 -11.16
N LEU A 121 0.02 12.11 -11.15
CA LEU A 121 0.71 11.68 -12.37
C LEU A 121 -0.11 10.66 -13.16
N ALA A 122 -0.83 9.77 -12.48
CA ALA A 122 -1.79 8.84 -13.07
C ALA A 122 -3.11 9.51 -13.48
N SER A 123 -3.21 10.84 -13.37
CA SER A 123 -4.40 11.67 -13.66
C SER A 123 -5.70 11.04 -13.15
N LEU A 124 -5.65 10.48 -11.94
CA LEU A 124 -6.79 9.83 -11.29
C LEU A 124 -7.44 10.85 -10.35
N ALA A 125 -8.70 11.19 -10.58
CA ALA A 125 -9.39 12.20 -9.78
C ALA A 125 -9.63 11.70 -8.34
N MET A 126 -8.97 12.30 -7.35
CA MET A 126 -9.14 11.92 -5.94
C MET A 126 -10.09 12.87 -5.21
N SER A 127 -11.02 12.31 -4.45
CA SER A 127 -11.79 13.02 -3.43
C SER A 127 -10.88 13.46 -2.26
N GLY A 128 -11.35 14.40 -1.44
CA GLY A 128 -10.57 14.88 -0.29
C GLY A 128 -10.22 13.76 0.70
N SER A 129 -11.16 12.84 0.96
CA SER A 129 -10.91 11.68 1.84
C SER A 129 -9.92 10.69 1.23
N GLU A 130 -9.99 10.42 -0.08
CA GLU A 130 -8.99 9.59 -0.77
C GLU A 130 -7.59 10.23 -0.69
N GLN A 131 -7.48 11.55 -0.84
CA GLN A 131 -6.19 12.24 -0.70
C GLN A 131 -5.60 12.09 0.70
N GLU A 132 -6.40 12.28 1.75
CA GLU A 132 -5.92 12.09 3.13
C GLU A 132 -5.51 10.64 3.40
N LEU A 133 -6.28 9.67 2.89
CA LEU A 133 -5.90 8.26 2.96
C LEU A 133 -4.57 7.98 2.25
N LEU A 134 -4.34 8.55 1.06
CA LEU A 134 -3.09 8.37 0.32
C LEU A 134 -1.89 9.05 1.02
N LYS A 135 -2.09 10.22 1.64
CA LYS A 135 -1.06 10.85 2.48
C LYS A 135 -0.68 9.94 3.66
N TRP A 136 -1.68 9.39 4.31
CA TRP A 136 -1.50 8.47 5.43
C TRP A 136 -0.77 7.18 5.00
N LEU A 137 -1.21 6.53 3.92
CA LEU A 137 -0.55 5.34 3.36
C LEU A 137 0.87 5.63 2.88
N THR A 138 1.14 6.85 2.38
CA THR A 138 2.50 7.26 2.02
C THR A 138 3.43 7.24 3.24
N GLN A 139 2.95 7.68 4.42
CA GLN A 139 3.76 7.60 5.64
C GLN A 139 4.09 6.15 6.02
N VAL A 140 3.14 5.23 5.80
CA VAL A 140 3.33 3.79 6.03
C VAL A 140 4.42 3.23 5.12
N VAL A 141 4.27 3.47 3.82
CA VAL A 141 5.14 2.96 2.75
C VAL A 141 6.57 3.48 2.87
N VAL A 142 6.74 4.78 3.17
CA VAL A 142 8.05 5.43 3.15
C VAL A 142 8.80 5.25 4.47
N TRP A 143 8.12 5.44 5.59
CA TRP A 143 8.77 5.64 6.88
C TRP A 143 8.51 4.50 7.86
N LYS A 144 7.23 4.16 8.09
CA LYS A 144 6.86 3.32 9.22
C LYS A 144 7.39 1.88 9.11
N GLY A 145 7.56 1.36 7.90
CA GLY A 145 8.23 0.06 7.71
C GLY A 145 9.73 0.04 7.99
N ARG A 146 10.35 1.18 8.27
CA ARG A 146 11.79 1.31 8.53
C ARG A 146 12.11 1.71 9.97
N TYR A 147 11.14 2.26 10.68
CA TYR A 147 11.34 2.81 12.02
C TYR A 147 10.13 2.53 12.91
N ASN A 148 10.38 2.02 14.11
CA ASN A 148 9.34 1.79 15.13
C ASN A 148 8.80 3.09 15.74
N ALA A 149 9.47 4.22 15.49
CA ALA A 149 9.06 5.54 15.95
C ALA A 149 9.42 6.58 14.88
N PRO A 150 8.69 7.70 14.80
CA PRO A 150 9.04 8.75 13.86
C PRO A 150 10.39 9.36 14.22
N ARG A 151 11.09 9.89 13.21
CA ARG A 151 12.38 10.58 13.42
C ARG A 151 12.23 11.91 14.16
N ARG A 152 11.01 12.43 14.26
CA ARG A 152 10.69 13.70 14.91
C ARG A 152 9.44 13.55 15.78
N PRO A 153 9.38 14.17 16.99
CA PRO A 153 8.25 14.02 17.90
C PRO A 153 6.92 14.54 17.36
N ASP A 154 6.93 15.53 16.48
CA ASP A 154 5.72 16.11 15.86
C ASP A 154 4.94 15.11 15.00
N ALA A 155 5.60 14.06 14.50
CA ALA A 155 4.95 12.97 13.76
C ALA A 155 4.42 11.83 14.65
N LEU A 156 4.57 11.92 15.98
CA LEU A 156 4.16 10.86 16.91
C LEU A 156 2.65 10.62 16.88
N GLY A 157 1.84 11.67 16.76
CA GLY A 157 0.38 11.53 16.68
C GLY A 157 -0.07 10.71 15.46
N VAL A 158 0.59 10.90 14.31
CA VAL A 158 0.31 10.14 13.09
C VAL A 158 0.73 8.67 13.25
N PHE A 159 1.90 8.42 13.84
CA PHE A 159 2.37 7.07 14.14
C PHE A 159 1.45 6.35 15.12
N TRP A 160 1.01 7.04 16.17
CA TRP A 160 0.09 6.49 17.15
C TRP A 160 -1.26 6.13 16.52
N ALA A 161 -1.85 7.05 15.74
CA ALA A 161 -3.11 6.81 15.05
C ALA A 161 -3.03 5.65 14.05
N LEU A 162 -1.84 5.42 13.47
CA LEU A 162 -1.56 4.29 12.60
C LEU A 162 -1.58 2.93 13.33
N ASP A 163 -1.17 2.88 14.60
CA ASP A 163 -1.14 1.64 15.40
C ASP A 163 -2.48 1.38 16.11
N HIS A 164 -3.23 2.44 16.41
CA HIS A 164 -4.42 2.38 17.27
C HIS A 164 -5.70 2.74 16.50
N LEU A 165 -5.93 2.06 15.38
CA LEU A 165 -7.17 2.22 14.63
C LEU A 165 -8.35 1.60 15.38
N THR A 166 -9.47 2.33 15.40
CA THR A 166 -10.76 1.75 15.77
C THR A 166 -11.23 0.77 14.69
N GLY A 167 -12.06 -0.20 15.04
CA GLY A 167 -12.64 -1.13 14.06
C GLY A 167 -13.42 -0.41 12.96
N SER A 168 -14.12 0.67 13.30
CA SER A 168 -14.84 1.50 12.32
C SER A 168 -13.90 2.23 11.36
N THR A 169 -12.78 2.76 11.85
CA THR A 169 -11.78 3.42 11.00
C THR A 169 -11.07 2.39 10.13
N PHE A 170 -10.74 1.23 10.69
CA PHE A 170 -10.16 0.11 9.95
C PHE A 170 -11.05 -0.30 8.77
N ASP A 171 -12.33 -0.60 9.02
CA ASP A 171 -13.28 -0.99 7.98
C ASP A 171 -13.46 0.11 6.91
N ALA A 172 -13.58 1.38 7.33
CA ALA A 172 -13.72 2.50 6.40
C ALA A 172 -12.48 2.68 5.51
N CYS A 173 -11.27 2.50 6.06
CA CYS A 173 -10.04 2.51 5.29
C CYS A 173 -10.01 1.35 4.28
N LEU A 174 -10.41 0.14 4.67
CA LEU A 174 -10.45 -1.01 3.76
C LEU A 174 -11.42 -0.78 2.60
N GLU A 175 -12.62 -0.24 2.88
CA GLU A 175 -13.61 0.08 1.85
C GLU A 175 -13.08 1.13 0.87
N ALA A 176 -12.46 2.20 1.37
CA ALA A 176 -11.87 3.24 0.54
C ALA A 176 -10.72 2.71 -0.33
N ILE A 177 -9.85 1.85 0.23
CA ILE A 177 -8.76 1.20 -0.49
C ILE A 177 -9.29 0.28 -1.59
N ASP A 178 -10.32 -0.52 -1.30
CA ASP A 178 -10.93 -1.40 -2.30
C ASP A 178 -11.58 -0.61 -3.44
N GLY A 179 -12.34 0.44 -3.11
CA GLY A 179 -12.90 1.36 -4.11
C GLY A 179 -11.84 1.97 -5.01
N LEU A 180 -10.74 2.46 -4.42
CA LEU A 180 -9.63 3.02 -5.17
C LEU A 180 -8.93 1.98 -6.05
N PHE A 181 -8.68 0.78 -5.53
CA PHE A 181 -8.02 -0.28 -6.28
C PHE A 181 -8.87 -0.76 -7.48
N ARG A 182 -10.19 -0.81 -7.32
CA ARG A 182 -11.12 -1.07 -8.45
C ARG A 182 -11.03 0.02 -9.52
N ARG A 183 -10.99 1.29 -9.12
CA ARG A 183 -10.83 2.42 -10.06
C ARG A 183 -9.50 2.38 -10.79
N ILE A 184 -8.41 2.05 -10.09
CA ILE A 184 -7.08 1.84 -10.68
C ILE A 184 -7.14 0.72 -11.72
N THR A 185 -7.74 -0.42 -11.35
CA THR A 185 -7.89 -1.57 -12.25
C THR A 185 -8.70 -1.21 -13.50
N ALA A 186 -9.79 -0.47 -13.34
CA ALA A 186 -10.65 -0.03 -14.44
C ALA A 186 -9.99 1.00 -15.36
N ALA A 187 -8.97 1.73 -14.89
CA ALA A 187 -8.23 2.70 -15.68
C ALA A 187 -7.13 2.08 -16.55
N LEU A 188 -6.82 0.79 -16.37
CA LEU A 188 -5.84 0.06 -17.16
C LEU A 188 -6.48 -0.61 -18.38
N PRO A 189 -5.74 -0.77 -19.49
CA PRO A 189 -6.25 -1.51 -20.65
C PRO A 189 -6.41 -3.00 -20.34
N ALA A 190 -7.30 -3.66 -21.09
CA ALA A 190 -7.57 -5.10 -20.94
C ALA A 190 -6.28 -5.95 -20.99
N ALA A 191 -5.37 -5.66 -21.92
CA ALA A 191 -4.10 -6.37 -22.06
C ALA A 191 -3.21 -6.32 -20.78
N ALA A 192 -3.31 -5.26 -19.99
CA ALA A 192 -2.59 -5.17 -18.72
C ALA A 192 -3.22 -6.04 -17.61
N THR A 193 -4.51 -6.33 -17.71
CA THR A 193 -5.31 -6.98 -16.65
C THR A 193 -5.71 -8.43 -16.94
N GLU A 194 -5.59 -8.89 -18.18
CA GLU A 194 -5.87 -10.27 -18.61
C GLU A 194 -5.06 -11.33 -17.84
N ARG A 195 -5.54 -12.57 -17.75
CA ARG A 195 -4.86 -13.61 -16.96
C ARG A 195 -3.65 -14.23 -17.67
N GLU A 196 -3.62 -14.23 -19.00
CA GLU A 196 -2.59 -14.93 -19.77
C GLU A 196 -1.37 -14.06 -20.06
N LEU A 197 -0.20 -14.59 -19.74
CA LEU A 197 1.07 -14.06 -20.16
C LEU A 197 1.31 -14.55 -21.60
N SER A 198 0.91 -13.76 -22.60
CA SER A 198 1.55 -13.82 -23.92
C SER A 198 2.94 -13.19 -23.78
N ILE A 199 3.85 -13.89 -23.09
CA ILE A 199 5.24 -13.66 -23.37
C ILE A 199 5.43 -14.37 -24.70
N GLY A 200 5.58 -13.61 -25.78
CA GLY A 200 6.11 -14.12 -27.04
C GLY A 200 7.56 -14.55 -26.86
N LEU A 201 7.79 -15.51 -25.96
CA LEU A 201 9.03 -16.26 -25.85
C LEU A 201 9.05 -17.17 -27.06
N GLN A 202 9.53 -16.64 -28.17
CA GLN A 202 10.16 -17.49 -29.15
C GLN A 202 11.46 -17.98 -28.49
N ILE A 203 11.36 -19.16 -27.88
CA ILE A 203 12.52 -19.98 -27.51
C ILE A 203 13.07 -20.59 -28.80
#